data_AF-A0A074XES9-F1
#
_entry.id   AF-A0A074XES9-F1
#
_cell.length_a   1.000
_cell.length_b   1.000
_cell.length_c   1.000
_cell.angle_alpha   90.00
_cell.angle_beta   90.00
_cell.angle_gamma   90.00
#
_symmetry.space_group_name_H-M   'P 1'
#
loop_
_entity.id
_entity.type
_entity.pdbx_description
1 polymer ?
#
loop_
_entity_poly.entity_id
_entity_poly.type
_entity_poly.pdbx_seq_one_letter_code
_entity_poly.pdbx_strand_id
1 'polypeptide(L)'
;MSIPVPFDKENFMHVLSAQVDEASPEVAHVQKFPTSRRVHRRVTDTSRCQAELELWAAERKIQLGNMIPDCDRLEVLQVLWTYRDLESTSVDDMGPPTDLILHRTSVKAGTPPYKAKAKRLAHDKEWWLRKIVLQGIEAGMYERTTVANRKLSNWGADAVLVKKEGKDEPRLTFNYHYVYEELPGNQMELSSRAHAFLGLPSHKVFSAFDLKNAY
;
A
#
# COMPACT_ATOMS: atom_id res chain seq x y z
N MET A 1 41.49 31.97 -49.08
CA MET A 1 42.20 33.11 -48.46
C MET A 1 41.26 33.71 -47.43
N SER A 2 41.65 33.62 -46.16
CA SER A 2 40.82 33.92 -44.99
C SER A 2 41.60 34.88 -44.11
N ILE A 3 41.07 36.09 -43.84
CA ILE A 3 41.50 37.03 -42.80
C ILE A 3 40.23 37.78 -42.32
N PRO A 4 40.10 38.14 -41.02
CA PRO A 4 38.84 38.14 -40.25
C PRO A 4 38.34 39.54 -39.86
N VAL A 5 37.17 39.62 -39.20
CA VAL A 5 36.68 40.83 -38.50
C VAL A 5 36.12 40.43 -37.13
N PRO A 6 36.36 41.22 -36.05
CA PRO A 6 36.54 40.69 -34.71
C PRO A 6 35.30 40.80 -33.80
N PHE A 7 35.44 40.09 -32.68
CA PHE A 7 34.61 40.09 -31.49
C PHE A 7 34.83 41.39 -30.71
N ASP A 8 33.77 42.03 -30.23
CA ASP A 8 33.89 43.07 -29.20
C ASP A 8 32.93 42.81 -28.04
N LYS A 9 33.54 42.59 -26.87
CA LYS A 9 32.94 42.39 -25.56
C LYS A 9 33.31 43.64 -24.79
N GLU A 10 32.38 44.58 -24.63
CA GLU A 10 32.28 45.48 -23.49
C GLU A 10 31.25 46.57 -23.81
N ASN A 11 30.02 46.34 -23.35
CA ASN A 11 29.29 47.43 -22.70
C ASN A 11 28.45 46.83 -21.58
N PHE A 12 29.18 46.56 -20.52
CA PHE A 12 28.72 46.24 -19.19
C PHE A 12 28.20 47.54 -18.54
N MET A 13 26.99 47.49 -17.99
CA MET A 13 26.56 48.21 -16.77
C MET A 13 26.43 49.74 -16.79
N HIS A 14 25.19 50.26 -16.87
CA HIS A 14 24.41 50.65 -15.68
C HIS A 14 23.14 51.46 -16.06
N VAL A 15 21.99 50.98 -15.54
CA VAL A 15 20.96 51.73 -14.79
C VAL A 15 19.96 52.61 -15.56
N LEU A 16 18.69 52.17 -15.58
CA LEU A 16 17.61 52.80 -14.80
C LEU A 16 16.30 51.99 -14.89
N SER A 17 15.85 51.53 -13.71
CA SER A 17 14.46 51.45 -13.25
C SER A 17 13.36 50.96 -14.21
N ALA A 18 12.92 49.72 -13.99
CA ALA A 18 11.50 49.43 -13.84
C ALA A 18 11.36 48.10 -13.07
N GLN A 19 11.31 48.18 -11.75
CA GLN A 19 10.66 47.16 -10.95
C GLN A 19 9.19 47.13 -11.38
N VAL A 20 8.82 46.11 -12.14
CA VAL A 20 7.43 45.68 -12.22
C VAL A 20 7.34 44.47 -11.32
N ASP A 21 6.81 44.72 -10.12
CA ASP A 21 6.33 43.67 -9.22
C ASP A 21 5.18 42.94 -9.92
N GLU A 22 5.50 41.98 -10.79
CA GLU A 22 4.55 40.95 -11.18
C GLU A 22 4.42 40.00 -10.00
N ALA A 23 3.40 40.27 -9.19
CA ALA A 23 2.85 39.33 -8.22
C ALA A 23 2.60 38.00 -8.92
N SER A 24 3.53 37.07 -8.75
CA SER A 24 3.38 35.68 -9.16
C SER A 24 2.11 35.16 -8.49
N PRO A 25 1.09 34.68 -9.22
CA PRO A 25 -0.07 34.10 -8.58
C PRO A 25 0.44 32.92 -7.76
N GLU A 26 0.14 32.94 -6.46
CA GLU A 26 0.21 31.76 -5.60
C GLU A 26 -0.60 30.68 -6.31
N VAL A 27 0.09 29.81 -7.05
CA VAL A 27 -0.48 28.55 -7.50
C VAL A 27 -0.67 27.77 -6.21
N ALA A 28 -1.85 27.90 -5.61
CA ALA A 28 -2.30 26.99 -4.59
C ALA A 28 -2.08 25.60 -5.18
N HIS A 29 -1.06 24.90 -4.69
CA HIS A 29 -0.87 23.50 -4.95
C HIS A 29 -2.07 22.81 -4.32
N VAL A 30 -3.17 22.75 -5.07
CA VAL A 30 -4.29 21.88 -4.76
C VAL A 30 -3.68 20.50 -4.86
N GLN A 31 -3.30 19.96 -3.70
CA GLN A 31 -2.78 18.62 -3.56
C GLN A 31 -3.90 17.73 -4.06
N LYS A 32 -3.83 17.34 -5.34
CA LYS A 32 -4.79 16.46 -5.96
C LYS A 32 -4.66 15.16 -5.18
N PHE A 33 -5.64 14.89 -4.34
CA PHE A 33 -5.82 13.58 -3.75
C PHE A 33 -5.69 12.56 -4.89
N PRO A 34 -4.97 11.44 -4.69
CA PRO A 34 -4.68 10.49 -5.76
C PRO A 34 -5.94 9.89 -6.40
N THR A 35 -7.10 10.11 -5.78
CA THR A 35 -8.40 9.64 -6.24
C THR A 35 -9.45 10.76 -6.13
N SER A 36 -10.44 10.74 -7.03
CA SER A 36 -11.63 11.60 -6.95
C SER A 36 -12.65 11.09 -5.93
N ARG A 37 -12.48 9.85 -5.44
CA ARG A 37 -13.32 9.23 -4.41
C ARG A 37 -13.10 9.95 -3.09
N ARG A 38 -14.16 10.54 -2.56
CA ARG A 38 -14.16 11.13 -1.22
C ARG A 38 -14.65 10.09 -0.23
N VAL A 39 -14.12 10.13 0.99
CA VAL A 39 -14.61 9.30 2.09
C VAL A 39 -16.04 9.76 2.40
N HIS A 40 -17.01 8.87 2.22
CA HIS A 40 -18.41 9.13 2.56
C HIS A 40 -18.75 8.39 3.85
N ARG A 41 -19.10 9.14 4.89
CA ARG A 41 -19.62 8.57 6.13
C ARG A 41 -20.95 7.89 5.84
N ARG A 42 -21.06 6.60 6.18
CA ARG A 42 -22.32 5.85 6.11
C ARG A 42 -23.24 6.27 7.25
N VAL A 43 -24.54 6.25 6.99
CA VAL A 43 -25.56 6.39 8.04
C VAL A 43 -25.47 5.16 8.94
N THR A 44 -25.46 5.39 10.26
CA THR A 44 -25.40 4.31 11.24
C THR A 44 -26.60 3.37 11.06
N ASP A 45 -26.32 2.09 10.90
CA ASP A 45 -27.31 1.04 10.80
C ASP A 45 -27.85 0.70 12.20
N THR A 46 -29.08 1.16 12.48
CA THR A 46 -29.79 0.93 13.75
C THR A 46 -30.82 -0.20 13.64
N SER A 47 -30.74 -1.05 12.62
CA SER A 47 -31.73 -2.11 12.38
C SER A 47 -31.66 -3.27 13.37
N ARG A 48 -30.50 -3.43 14.04
CA ARG A 48 -30.22 -4.54 14.97
C ARG A 48 -30.35 -4.11 16.42
N CYS A 49 -30.86 -5.01 17.24
CA CYS A 49 -30.95 -4.80 18.67
C CYS A 49 -29.61 -5.10 19.36
N GLN A 50 -29.45 -4.65 20.60
CA GLN A 50 -28.21 -4.81 21.36
C GLN A 50 -27.78 -6.28 21.49
N ALA A 51 -28.73 -7.18 21.80
CA ALA A 51 -28.42 -8.59 22.00
C ALA A 51 -27.90 -9.28 20.72
N GLU A 52 -28.46 -8.94 19.55
CA GLU A 52 -27.96 -9.44 18.26
C GLU A 52 -26.54 -8.95 17.97
N LEU A 53 -26.27 -7.68 18.26
CA LEU A 53 -24.96 -7.07 18.02
C LEU A 53 -23.89 -7.60 18.98
N GLU A 54 -24.25 -7.88 20.23
CA GLU A 54 -23.34 -8.50 21.20
C GLU A 54 -22.99 -9.94 20.82
N LEU A 55 -23.97 -10.70 20.32
CA LEU A 55 -23.74 -12.04 19.79
C LEU A 55 -22.78 -12.00 18.59
N TRP A 56 -23.05 -11.11 17.62
CA TRP A 56 -22.19 -10.91 16.47
C TRP A 56 -20.76 -10.50 16.87
N ALA A 57 -20.62 -9.56 17.81
CA ALA A 57 -19.33 -9.13 18.31
C ALA A 57 -18.55 -10.29 18.96
N ALA A 58 -19.22 -11.17 19.71
CA ALA A 58 -18.61 -12.35 20.29
C ALA A 58 -18.14 -13.35 19.22
N GLU A 59 -18.95 -13.61 18.19
CA GLU A 59 -18.59 -14.47 17.05
C GLU A 59 -17.36 -13.95 16.30
N ARG A 60 -17.30 -12.62 16.10
CA ARG A 60 -16.17 -11.93 15.45
C ARG A 60 -15.00 -11.65 16.38
N LYS A 61 -15.09 -12.03 17.65
CA LYS A 61 -14.08 -11.78 18.70
C LYS A 61 -13.74 -10.29 18.85
N ILE A 62 -14.72 -9.42 18.60
CA ILE A 62 -14.62 -7.99 18.84
C ILE A 62 -14.68 -7.75 20.35
N GLN A 63 -13.69 -7.03 20.87
CA GLN A 63 -13.61 -6.69 22.29
C GLN A 63 -13.77 -5.19 22.47
N LEU A 64 -14.79 -4.81 23.24
CA LEU A 64 -14.99 -3.43 23.67
C LEU A 64 -14.20 -3.18 24.95
N GLY A 65 -13.47 -2.06 25.00
CA GLY A 65 -12.74 -1.65 26.19
C GLY A 65 -13.67 -1.35 27.37
N ASN A 66 -13.15 -1.53 28.58
CA ASN A 66 -13.85 -1.24 29.84
C ASN A 66 -14.11 0.27 30.09
N MET A 67 -13.49 1.15 29.31
CA MET A 67 -13.69 2.59 29.42
C MET A 67 -14.91 3.11 28.64
N ILE A 68 -15.58 2.26 27.86
CA ILE A 68 -16.80 2.64 27.13
C ILE A 68 -17.98 2.58 28.10
N PRO A 69 -18.68 3.72 28.37
CA PRO A 69 -19.85 3.73 29.22
C PRO A 69 -20.95 2.80 28.69
N ASP A 70 -21.71 2.17 29.59
CA ASP A 70 -22.76 1.22 29.21
C ASP A 70 -23.82 1.82 28.28
N CYS A 71 -24.12 3.13 28.43
CA CYS A 71 -25.05 3.86 27.57
C CYS A 71 -24.58 3.98 26.11
N ASP A 72 -23.27 3.96 25.87
CA ASP A 72 -22.69 4.19 24.54
C ASP A 72 -22.37 2.87 23.81
N ARG A 73 -22.43 1.73 24.52
CA ARG A 73 -22.05 0.42 23.97
C ARG A 73 -22.86 0.05 22.73
N LEU A 74 -24.17 0.31 22.75
CA LEU A 74 -25.04 0.03 21.62
C LEU A 74 -24.63 0.85 20.38
N GLU A 75 -24.38 2.14 20.56
CA GLU A 75 -23.96 3.02 19.46
C GLU A 75 -22.63 2.56 18.86
N VAL A 76 -21.65 2.21 19.70
CA VAL A 76 -20.36 1.68 19.23
C VAL A 76 -20.55 0.42 18.40
N LEU A 77 -21.37 -0.52 18.87
CA LEU A 77 -21.65 -1.76 18.13
C LEU A 77 -22.39 -1.50 16.80
N GLN A 78 -23.33 -0.56 16.78
CA GLN A 78 -24.03 -0.17 15.55
C GLN A 78 -23.06 0.46 14.53
N VAL A 79 -22.11 1.27 14.99
CA VAL A 79 -21.05 1.82 14.12
C VAL A 79 -20.20 0.70 13.55
N LEU A 80 -19.71 -0.23 14.37
CA LEU A 80 -18.91 -1.38 13.88
C LEU A 80 -19.71 -2.23 12.90
N TRP A 81 -20.99 -2.47 13.17
CA TRP A 81 -21.90 -3.20 12.28
C TRP A 81 -22.12 -2.47 10.94
N THR A 82 -22.20 -1.14 10.95
CA THR A 82 -22.35 -0.31 9.73
C THR A 82 -21.19 -0.49 8.76
N TYR A 83 -19.99 -0.75 9.29
CA TYR A 83 -18.74 -0.94 8.55
C TYR A 83 -18.22 -2.39 8.61
N ARG A 84 -19.10 -3.36 8.87
CA ARG A 84 -18.76 -4.78 9.01
C ARG A 84 -18.06 -5.41 7.79
N ASP A 85 -18.18 -4.76 6.64
CA ASP A 85 -17.56 -5.13 5.37
C ASP A 85 -16.11 -4.61 5.22
N LEU A 86 -15.63 -3.75 6.12
CA LEU A 86 -14.23 -3.30 6.13
C LEU A 86 -13.28 -4.33 6.75
N GLU A 87 -13.81 -5.29 7.50
CA GLU A 87 -13.00 -6.36 8.10
C GLU A 87 -12.58 -7.36 7.02
N SER A 88 -11.26 -7.53 6.82
CA SER A 88 -10.70 -8.61 6.02
C SER A 88 -10.05 -9.63 6.95
N THR A 89 -10.64 -10.83 7.01
CA THR A 89 -10.10 -11.95 7.80
C THR A 89 -9.26 -12.91 6.95
N SER A 90 -9.49 -12.90 5.64
CA SER A 90 -8.85 -13.77 4.67
C SER A 90 -8.57 -13.04 3.35
N VAL A 91 -7.79 -13.68 2.48
CA VAL A 91 -7.51 -13.17 1.12
C VAL A 91 -8.80 -13.13 0.29
N ASP A 92 -9.74 -14.04 0.55
CA ASP A 92 -11.02 -14.12 -0.16
C ASP A 92 -11.93 -12.91 0.14
N ASP A 93 -11.70 -12.24 1.29
CA ASP A 93 -12.45 -11.06 1.73
C ASP A 93 -11.80 -9.73 1.30
N MET A 94 -10.71 -9.75 0.52
CA MET A 94 -9.95 -8.54 0.15
C MET A 94 -10.76 -7.55 -0.71
N GLY A 95 -11.86 -8.01 -1.31
CA GLY A 95 -12.69 -7.22 -2.21
C GLY A 95 -11.96 -6.85 -3.51
N PRO A 96 -12.65 -6.22 -4.47
CA PRO A 96 -12.00 -5.76 -5.69
C PRO A 96 -11.05 -4.58 -5.38
N PRO A 97 -9.87 -4.52 -6.02
CA PRO A 97 -8.98 -3.39 -5.83
C PRO A 97 -9.64 -2.11 -6.37
N THR A 98 -9.75 -1.10 -5.50
CA THR A 98 -10.56 0.08 -5.76
C THR A 98 -9.78 1.26 -6.34
N ASP A 99 -8.49 1.38 -5.99
CA ASP A 99 -7.60 2.48 -6.38
C ASP A 99 -6.17 1.92 -6.58
N LEU A 100 -5.92 1.27 -7.71
CA LEU A 100 -4.62 0.66 -8.01
C LEU A 100 -3.60 1.72 -8.42
N ILE A 101 -2.58 1.93 -7.59
CA ILE A 101 -1.33 2.52 -8.04
C ILE A 101 -0.55 1.40 -8.73
N LEU A 102 -0.38 1.50 -10.04
CA LEU A 102 0.49 0.58 -10.77
C LEU A 102 1.95 0.92 -10.45
N HIS A 103 2.56 0.13 -9.57
CA HIS A 103 3.99 0.21 -9.33
C HIS A 103 4.76 -0.37 -10.51
N ARG A 104 5.54 0.48 -11.20
CA ARG A 104 6.52 0.04 -12.20
C ARG A 104 7.88 -0.03 -11.53
N THR A 105 8.28 -1.24 -11.15
CA THR A 105 9.62 -1.48 -10.59
C THR A 105 10.66 -1.39 -11.71
N SER A 106 11.60 -0.45 -11.57
CA SER A 106 12.75 -0.35 -12.48
C SER A 106 13.87 -1.23 -11.95
N VAL A 107 14.53 -1.95 -12.84
CA VAL A 107 15.71 -2.75 -12.51
C VAL A 107 16.94 -1.94 -12.89
N LYS A 108 17.98 -1.96 -12.05
CA LYS A 108 19.24 -1.26 -12.34
C LYS A 108 19.78 -1.65 -13.72
N ALA A 109 20.23 -0.65 -14.47
CA ALA A 109 20.81 -0.86 -15.79
C ALA A 109 21.93 -1.92 -15.76
N GLY A 110 21.90 -2.84 -16.71
CA GLY A 110 22.87 -3.94 -16.81
C GLY A 110 22.55 -5.17 -15.96
N THR A 111 21.46 -5.18 -15.17
CA THR A 111 21.07 -6.38 -14.42
C THR A 111 20.60 -7.50 -15.36
N PRO A 112 21.24 -8.67 -15.36
CA PRO A 112 20.81 -9.78 -16.19
C PRO A 112 19.56 -10.46 -15.63
N PRO A 113 18.67 -11.01 -16.49
CA PRO A 113 17.54 -11.80 -16.03
C PRO A 113 18.03 -13.06 -15.31
N TYR A 114 17.50 -13.30 -14.11
CA TYR A 114 17.78 -14.50 -13.33
C TYR A 114 16.64 -15.51 -13.44
N LYS A 115 16.98 -16.78 -13.67
CA LYS A 115 16.03 -17.90 -13.66
C LYS A 115 16.52 -19.00 -12.73
N ALA A 116 15.86 -19.10 -11.59
CA ALA A 116 16.05 -20.18 -10.65
C ALA A 116 15.87 -21.55 -11.34
N LYS A 117 16.75 -22.49 -11.01
CA LYS A 117 16.61 -23.88 -11.46
C LYS A 117 15.47 -24.52 -10.67
N ALA A 118 14.58 -25.21 -11.37
CA ALA A 118 13.50 -25.96 -10.72
C ALA A 118 14.09 -27.01 -9.76
N LYS A 119 13.72 -26.91 -8.48
CA LYS A 119 14.11 -27.88 -7.46
C LYS A 119 12.99 -28.90 -7.28
N ARG A 120 13.34 -30.17 -7.14
CA ARG A 120 12.36 -31.19 -6.74
C ARG A 120 11.96 -30.90 -5.29
N LEU A 121 10.67 -30.63 -5.09
CA LEU A 121 10.11 -30.41 -3.76
C LEU A 121 9.72 -31.75 -3.13
N ALA A 122 9.75 -31.80 -1.80
CA ALA A 122 9.10 -32.88 -1.06
C ALA A 122 7.58 -32.77 -1.24
N HIS A 123 6.88 -33.90 -1.17
CA HIS A 123 5.44 -34.00 -1.44
C HIS A 123 4.61 -32.96 -0.67
N ASP A 124 4.84 -32.83 0.64
CA ASP A 124 4.10 -31.89 1.48
C ASP A 124 4.36 -30.42 1.09
N LYS A 125 5.61 -30.08 0.74
CA LYS A 125 5.97 -28.74 0.28
C LYS A 125 5.31 -28.44 -1.06
N GLU A 126 5.26 -29.41 -1.94
CA GLU A 126 4.60 -29.27 -3.24
C GLU A 126 3.10 -29.06 -3.08
N TRP A 127 2.45 -29.83 -2.21
CA TRP A 127 1.02 -29.66 -1.91
C TRP A 127 0.71 -28.26 -1.39
N TRP A 128 1.47 -27.78 -0.39
CA TRP A 128 1.30 -26.43 0.15
C TRP A 128 1.53 -25.35 -0.89
N LEU A 129 2.60 -25.46 -1.69
CA LEU A 129 2.89 -24.51 -2.75
C LEU A 129 1.73 -24.43 -3.75
N ARG A 130 1.21 -25.58 -4.21
CA ARG A 130 0.07 -25.62 -5.12
C ARG A 130 -1.18 -24.99 -4.52
N LYS A 131 -1.49 -25.33 -3.26
CA LYS A 131 -2.65 -24.76 -2.55
C LYS A 131 -2.58 -23.23 -2.48
N ILE A 132 -1.45 -22.67 -2.01
CA ILE A 132 -1.26 -21.22 -1.87
C ILE A 132 -1.33 -20.51 -3.23
N VAL A 133 -0.71 -21.10 -4.27
CA VAL A 133 -0.74 -20.51 -5.62
C VAL A 133 -2.15 -20.53 -6.21
N LEU A 134 -2.92 -21.60 -6.02
CA LEU A 134 -4.30 -21.67 -6.50
C LEU A 134 -5.18 -20.62 -5.82
N GLN A 135 -5.10 -20.50 -4.49
CA GLN A 135 -5.83 -19.47 -3.74
C GLN A 135 -5.45 -18.06 -4.21
N GLY A 136 -4.16 -17.79 -4.43
CA GLY A 136 -3.74 -16.49 -4.95
C GLY A 136 -4.18 -16.22 -6.39
N ILE A 137 -4.36 -17.24 -7.23
CA ILE A 137 -4.97 -17.09 -8.57
C ILE A 137 -6.47 -16.79 -8.45
N GLU A 138 -7.19 -17.53 -7.59
CA GLU A 138 -8.63 -17.36 -7.36
C GLU A 138 -8.94 -15.97 -6.80
N ALA A 139 -8.10 -15.47 -5.90
CA ALA A 139 -8.17 -14.12 -5.35
C ALA A 139 -7.67 -13.02 -6.30
N GLY A 140 -7.14 -13.36 -7.48
CA GLY A 140 -6.62 -12.39 -8.45
C GLY A 140 -5.27 -11.75 -8.07
N MET A 141 -4.57 -12.26 -7.06
CA MET A 141 -3.22 -11.81 -6.67
C MET A 141 -2.13 -12.33 -7.63
N TYR A 142 -2.32 -13.53 -8.18
CA TYR A 142 -1.39 -14.17 -9.09
C TYR A 142 -2.01 -14.37 -10.47
N GLU A 143 -1.20 -14.18 -11.50
CA GLU A 143 -1.57 -14.47 -12.87
C GLU A 143 -0.50 -15.29 -13.58
N ARG A 144 -0.94 -16.12 -14.54
CA ARG A 144 0.00 -16.85 -15.39
C ARG A 144 0.67 -15.88 -16.35
N THR A 145 2.00 -15.90 -16.42
CA THR A 145 2.77 -15.04 -17.34
C THR A 145 2.36 -15.18 -18.81
N THR A 146 1.89 -16.37 -19.22
CA THR A 146 1.36 -16.60 -20.57
C THR A 146 0.03 -15.90 -20.82
N VAL A 147 -0.76 -15.63 -19.78
CA VAL A 147 -1.98 -14.84 -19.88
C VAL A 147 -1.63 -13.35 -19.90
N ALA A 148 -0.79 -12.91 -18.96
CA ALA A 148 -0.39 -11.50 -18.81
C ALA A 148 0.41 -10.96 -19.99
N ASN A 149 1.48 -11.68 -20.37
CA ASN A 149 2.51 -11.22 -21.31
C ASN A 149 2.51 -12.00 -22.63
N ARG A 150 1.62 -12.97 -22.80
CA ARG A 150 1.58 -13.91 -23.95
C ARG A 150 2.84 -14.76 -24.15
N LYS A 151 3.73 -14.77 -23.15
CA LYS A 151 4.98 -15.55 -23.17
C LYS A 151 5.41 -15.91 -21.76
N LEU A 152 6.27 -16.92 -21.65
CA LEU A 152 6.93 -17.24 -20.38
C LEU A 152 7.88 -16.11 -19.98
N SER A 153 7.93 -15.81 -18.69
CA SER A 153 8.90 -14.84 -18.16
C SER A 153 10.33 -15.36 -18.30
N ASN A 154 11.24 -14.45 -18.64
CA ASN A 154 12.68 -14.69 -18.59
C ASN A 154 13.21 -14.61 -17.14
N TRP A 155 12.40 -14.06 -16.22
CA TRP A 155 12.66 -14.00 -14.80
C TRP A 155 11.99 -15.16 -14.07
N GLY A 156 12.69 -15.73 -13.09
CA GLY A 156 12.14 -16.73 -12.18
C GLY A 156 12.89 -16.72 -10.86
N ALA A 157 12.21 -16.28 -9.79
CA ALA A 157 12.74 -16.34 -8.43
C ALA A 157 12.50 -17.72 -7.82
N ASP A 158 13.36 -18.11 -6.87
CA ASP A 158 13.16 -19.32 -6.06
C ASP A 158 11.97 -19.11 -5.11
N ALA A 159 10.95 -19.97 -5.20
CA ALA A 159 9.87 -20.03 -4.21
C ALA A 159 10.35 -20.75 -2.95
N VAL A 160 10.16 -20.12 -1.78
CA VAL A 160 10.61 -20.62 -0.48
C VAL A 160 9.42 -20.67 0.46
N LEU A 161 9.11 -21.89 0.94
CA LEU A 161 8.12 -22.12 1.98
C LEU A 161 8.79 -22.05 3.36
N VAL A 162 8.36 -21.08 4.17
CA VAL A 162 8.87 -20.84 5.51
C VAL A 162 7.81 -21.27 6.52
N LYS A 163 8.14 -22.22 7.39
CA LYS A 163 7.24 -22.62 8.49
C LYS A 163 7.21 -21.51 9.52
N LYS A 164 6.01 -21.19 10.03
CA LYS A 164 5.85 -20.31 11.18
C LYS A 164 5.64 -21.17 12.43
N GLU A 165 6.30 -20.83 13.52
CA GLU A 165 6.09 -21.52 14.79
C GLU A 165 4.60 -21.48 15.19
N GLY A 166 4.07 -22.63 15.61
CA GLY A 166 2.67 -22.78 16.02
C GLY A 166 1.65 -22.73 14.88
N LYS A 167 2.06 -22.79 13.60
CA LYS A 167 1.14 -22.90 12.46
C LYS A 167 1.55 -24.01 11.50
N ASP A 168 0.56 -24.78 11.05
CA ASP A 168 0.76 -25.84 10.06
C ASP A 168 0.97 -25.27 8.65
N GLU A 169 0.28 -24.17 8.34
CA GLU A 169 0.37 -23.50 7.05
C GLU A 169 1.69 -22.71 6.93
N PRO A 170 2.56 -23.05 5.95
CA PRO A 170 3.78 -22.30 5.70
C PRO A 170 3.48 -21.00 4.97
N ARG A 171 4.36 -20.01 5.12
CA ARG A 171 4.36 -18.79 4.32
C ARG A 171 5.12 -19.01 3.03
N LEU A 172 4.52 -18.61 1.91
CA LEU A 172 5.22 -18.51 0.64
C LEU A 172 5.99 -17.20 0.59
N THR A 173 7.27 -17.29 0.25
CA THR A 173 8.17 -16.16 0.01
C THR A 173 8.96 -16.43 -1.26
N PHE A 174 9.54 -15.38 -1.83
CA PHE A 174 10.37 -15.49 -3.03
C PHE A 174 11.74 -14.90 -2.75
N ASN A 175 12.78 -15.59 -3.22
CA ASN A 175 14.14 -15.07 -3.13
C ASN A 175 14.42 -14.12 -4.30
N TYR A 176 14.30 -12.82 -4.04
CA TYR A 176 14.60 -11.76 -5.00
C TYR A 176 16.07 -11.28 -4.97
N HIS A 177 16.99 -12.04 -4.38
CA HIS A 177 18.41 -11.63 -4.22
C HIS A 177 19.09 -11.18 -5.52
N TYR A 178 18.71 -11.75 -6.66
CA TYR A 178 19.27 -11.42 -7.99
C TYR A 178 18.44 -10.39 -8.78
N VAL A 179 17.40 -9.83 -8.18
CA VAL A 179 16.60 -8.74 -8.77
C VAL A 179 17.09 -7.43 -8.16
N TYR A 180 18.05 -6.79 -8.83
CA TYR A 180 18.61 -5.52 -8.37
C TYR A 180 17.73 -4.35 -8.78
N GLU A 181 16.78 -4.01 -7.93
CA GLU A 181 15.85 -2.91 -8.16
C GLU A 181 16.54 -1.54 -8.03
N GLU A 182 16.13 -0.61 -8.89
CA GLU A 182 16.32 0.80 -8.67
C GLU A 182 15.21 1.27 -7.74
N LEU A 183 15.57 1.48 -6.47
CA LEU A 183 14.60 1.87 -5.45
C LEU A 183 13.99 3.22 -5.86
N PRO A 184 12.65 3.34 -5.93
CA PRO A 184 12.03 4.62 -6.17
C PRO A 184 12.45 5.56 -5.04
N GLY A 185 12.80 6.81 -5.36
CA GLY A 185 13.05 7.84 -4.36
C GLY A 185 11.76 8.11 -3.58
N ASN A 186 11.54 7.38 -2.49
CA ASN A 186 10.40 7.52 -1.61
C ASN A 186 10.81 8.34 -0.39
N GLN A 187 10.12 9.46 -0.17
CA GLN A 187 10.20 10.15 1.11
C GLN A 187 9.30 9.41 2.09
N MET A 188 9.89 8.49 2.85
CA MET A 188 9.22 7.95 4.03
C MET A 188 9.28 8.96 5.15
N GLU A 189 8.14 9.26 5.78
CA GLU A 189 8.11 10.08 6.97
C GLU A 189 8.87 9.38 8.10
N LEU A 190 9.71 10.12 8.82
CA LEU A 190 10.45 9.57 9.95
C LEU A 190 9.48 9.16 11.07
N SER A 191 9.64 7.95 11.60
CA SER A 191 8.80 7.48 12.73
C SER A 191 8.82 8.44 13.91
N SER A 192 9.94 9.13 14.15
CA SER A 192 10.08 10.15 15.21
C SER A 192 9.10 11.31 15.04
N ARG A 193 8.80 11.72 13.81
CA ARG A 193 7.83 12.79 13.52
C ARG A 193 6.41 12.32 13.75
N ALA A 194 6.09 11.08 13.35
CA ALA A 194 4.80 10.47 13.68
C ALA A 194 4.59 10.40 15.20
N HIS A 195 5.61 9.99 15.96
CA HIS A 195 5.56 9.98 17.42
C HIS A 195 5.40 11.38 18.02
N ALA A 196 6.14 12.38 17.54
CA ALA A 196 6.02 13.76 18.01
C ALA A 196 4.61 14.30 17.77
N PHE A 197 4.01 14.03 16.61
CA PHE A 197 2.64 14.40 16.30
C PHE A 197 1.63 13.70 17.22
N LEU A 198 1.74 12.38 17.39
CA LEU A 198 0.85 11.61 18.27
C LEU A 198 1.02 12.00 19.75
N GLY A 199 2.20 12.48 20.15
CA GLY A 199 2.49 12.95 21.50
C GLY A 199 1.98 14.35 21.83
N LEU A 200 1.38 15.07 20.88
CA LEU A 200 0.82 16.40 21.14
C LEU A 200 -0.31 16.31 22.19
N PRO A 201 -0.28 17.13 23.26
CA PRO A 201 -1.29 17.07 24.32
C PRO A 201 -2.72 17.32 23.86
N SER A 202 -2.93 17.93 22.69
CA SER A 202 -4.24 18.12 22.07
C SER A 202 -4.88 16.82 21.58
N HIS A 203 -4.09 15.80 21.26
CA HIS A 203 -4.60 14.48 20.88
C HIS A 203 -4.97 13.70 22.14
N LYS A 204 -6.27 13.47 22.33
CA LYS A 204 -6.82 12.77 23.51
C LYS A 204 -7.40 11.40 23.19
N VAL A 205 -7.71 11.14 21.91
CA VAL A 205 -8.36 9.92 21.45
C VAL A 205 -7.50 9.33 20.32
N PHE A 206 -7.26 8.03 20.41
CA PHE A 206 -6.43 7.30 19.46
C PHE A 206 -7.20 6.10 18.93
N SER A 207 -6.98 5.78 17.67
CA SER A 207 -7.48 4.57 17.03
C SER A 207 -6.36 3.98 16.20
N ALA A 208 -6.11 2.68 16.36
CA ALA A 208 -5.09 1.95 15.63
C ALA A 208 -5.76 0.94 14.71
N PHE A 209 -5.34 0.94 13.44
CA PHE A 209 -5.82 0.02 12.41
C PHE A 209 -4.61 -0.61 11.73
N ASP A 210 -4.67 -1.90 11.48
CA ASP A 210 -3.69 -2.63 10.67
C ASP A 210 -4.34 -3.01 9.34
N LEU A 211 -3.63 -2.81 8.23
CA LEU A 211 -4.12 -3.17 6.91
C LEU A 211 -3.68 -4.59 6.57
N LYS A 212 -4.65 -5.49 6.40
CA LYS A 212 -4.39 -6.86 5.98
C LYS A 212 -4.08 -6.90 4.49
N ASN A 213 -2.97 -7.55 4.12
CA ASN A 213 -2.55 -7.72 2.73
C ASN A 213 -2.48 -6.37 1.98
N ALA A 214 -1.86 -5.37 2.59
CA ALA A 214 -1.83 -4.00 2.07
C ALA A 214 -1.05 -3.81 0.76
N TYR A 215 -0.18 -4.77 0.40
CA TYR A 215 0.56 -4.83 -0.88
C TYR A 215 -0.16 -5.75 -1.85
#